data_AF-A0A5C6C5V4-F1
#
_entry.id   AF-A0A5C6C5V4-F1
#
_cell.length_a   1.000
_cell.length_b   1.000
_cell.length_c   1.000
_cell.angle_alpha   90.00
_cell.angle_beta   90.00
_cell.angle_gamma   90.00
#
_symmetry.space_group_name_H-M   'P 1'
#
loop_
_entity.id
_entity.type
_entity.pdbx_description
1 polymer ?
#
loop_
_entity_poly.entity_id
_entity_poly.type
_entity_poly.pdbx_seq_one_letter_code
_entity_poly.pdbx_strand_id
1 'polypeptide(L)'
;MKRPHNINERRGFLKSAGLAGATLSMTDFGFLGRLPAVSAADTKLPSNAVEFSPDIEPLVRLLEDTPREQVVETFAAKIQSGTSYREVLAALLLAGVRNIQPRPSVGFKFHAVLVVNSAHLASLNSPDSDRWLPIFWALDYFKSSQARDVQEGDWTMSAVDEASVPPSHRAKDAFRAAMDNWDVDAADTAIVALCRTAAAAEVFDMLAHYGCRDYRSIGHKAIYVANAYRTLQCIGWRYAEPVLRSLAYALLNHEGQPNPATHDLAPDAAWRVTQERLASLPAEWSHGRLDAGATRDLLDTLRTASPSDAVAVTADLMVSGVAPQSINDALFLSAAEMLAQQPGIVSLHAATTTNALQYAYRTACGDETRRELLLQNAAFIPYFRESMQGRGNVAAKRINVSDDAGESDGAASVDEIFAAVSSDRSRAAADMQAFLASGGRPESLIHAARRLVFLKGNDAHDYKFSSAALEDFYAVSPQFRNAYLASSAYLLPGSKDRDNGLVDRVRDALA
;
A
#
# COMPACT_ATOMS: atom_id res chain seq x y z
N MET A 1 30.09 19.53 -76.40
CA MET A 1 28.94 19.41 -75.49
C MET A 1 29.43 18.75 -74.20
N LYS A 2 29.34 19.48 -73.07
CA LYS A 2 29.62 19.10 -71.65
C LYS A 2 31.06 18.68 -71.23
N ARG A 3 31.61 19.44 -70.27
CA ARG A 3 32.77 19.23 -69.36
C ARG A 3 32.30 19.70 -67.95
N PRO A 4 32.98 19.42 -66.81
CA PRO A 4 34.20 18.61 -66.56
C PRO A 4 34.17 17.70 -65.27
N HIS A 5 35.32 17.06 -65.01
CA HIS A 5 35.82 16.35 -63.81
C HIS A 5 35.85 17.13 -62.46
N ASN A 6 35.84 16.40 -61.32
CA ASN A 6 36.88 16.37 -60.25
C ASN A 6 36.49 15.40 -59.09
N ILE A 7 37.33 14.46 -58.63
CA ILE A 7 38.50 14.48 -57.70
C ILE A 7 38.12 14.37 -56.19
N ASN A 8 38.88 13.50 -55.49
CA ASN A 8 39.12 13.40 -54.05
C ASN A 8 38.75 14.62 -53.20
N GLU A 9 38.16 14.39 -52.01
CA GLU A 9 38.40 15.12 -50.73
C GLU A 9 37.17 15.06 -49.81
N ARG A 10 37.10 14.10 -48.87
CA ARG A 10 36.30 14.23 -47.62
C ARG A 10 36.92 13.47 -46.43
N ARG A 11 38.25 13.50 -46.32
CA ARG A 11 39.00 13.21 -45.09
C ARG A 11 40.03 14.32 -44.91
N GLY A 12 39.63 15.43 -44.31
CA GLY A 12 40.54 16.57 -44.12
C GLY A 12 39.94 17.91 -43.71
N PHE A 13 38.80 17.96 -43.01
CA PHE A 13 38.19 19.24 -42.61
C PHE A 13 37.99 19.40 -41.09
N LEU A 14 38.96 18.98 -40.28
CA LEU A 14 39.00 19.36 -38.84
C LEU A 14 40.46 19.50 -38.34
N LYS A 15 41.29 20.26 -39.07
CA LYS A 15 42.51 20.86 -38.50
C LYS A 15 42.68 22.27 -39.04
N SER A 16 43.01 23.18 -38.13
CA SER A 16 43.46 24.56 -38.34
C SER A 16 42.45 25.61 -38.82
N ALA A 17 41.74 26.20 -37.85
CA ALA A 17 41.50 27.65 -37.82
C ALA A 17 41.42 28.09 -36.35
N GLY A 18 42.55 28.57 -35.82
CA GLY A 18 42.61 29.27 -34.56
C GLY A 18 42.51 30.78 -34.76
N LEU A 19 42.00 31.44 -33.72
CA LEU A 19 42.12 32.88 -33.41
C LEU A 19 41.40 33.89 -34.33
N ALA A 20 40.20 34.30 -33.92
CA ALA A 20 39.89 35.69 -33.57
C ALA A 20 38.42 35.86 -33.13
N GLY A 21 38.22 36.39 -31.91
CA GLY A 21 37.06 37.22 -31.58
C GLY A 21 35.80 36.54 -31.03
N ALA A 22 35.75 36.36 -29.70
CA ALA A 22 34.59 36.71 -28.86
C ALA A 22 34.95 36.50 -27.38
N THR A 23 35.60 37.49 -26.78
CA THR A 23 35.65 37.66 -25.33
C THR A 23 34.29 38.16 -24.84
N LEU A 24 33.39 37.24 -24.49
CA LEU A 24 32.19 37.52 -23.70
C LEU A 24 32.06 36.45 -22.60
N SER A 25 32.26 36.91 -21.36
CA SER A 25 31.97 36.31 -20.05
C SER A 25 32.09 34.77 -19.89
N MET A 26 33.30 34.29 -19.56
CA MET A 26 33.50 32.99 -18.89
C MET A 26 33.56 33.08 -17.36
N THR A 27 33.10 34.18 -16.76
CA THR A 27 33.16 34.39 -15.31
C THR A 27 31.95 33.88 -14.52
N ASP A 28 30.92 33.33 -15.18
CA ASP A 28 29.65 32.97 -14.51
C ASP A 28 29.45 31.47 -14.23
N PHE A 29 30.44 30.63 -14.56
CA PHE A 29 30.36 29.17 -14.34
C PHE A 29 31.35 28.64 -13.28
N GLY A 30 32.00 29.52 -12.50
CA GLY A 30 32.93 29.13 -11.43
C GLY A 30 32.30 28.25 -10.34
N PHE A 31 30.97 28.25 -10.22
CA PHE A 31 30.22 27.37 -9.33
C PHE A 31 30.11 25.92 -9.85
N LEU A 32 30.09 25.69 -11.17
CA LEU A 32 30.01 24.35 -11.76
C LEU A 32 31.26 23.50 -11.49
N GLY A 33 32.42 24.14 -11.27
CA GLY A 33 33.66 23.46 -10.88
C GLY A 33 33.74 23.07 -9.40
N ARG A 34 32.75 23.44 -8.58
CA ARG A 34 32.64 23.06 -7.16
C ARG A 34 31.59 21.99 -6.89
N LEU A 35 30.84 21.58 -7.91
CA LEU A 35 29.97 20.42 -7.84
C LEU A 35 30.80 19.16 -8.14
N PRO A 36 30.59 18.03 -7.43
CA PRO A 36 31.12 16.75 -7.87
C PRO A 36 30.75 16.52 -9.33
N ALA A 37 31.69 16.06 -10.16
CA ALA A 37 31.41 15.73 -11.54
C ALA A 37 30.42 14.55 -11.57
N VAL A 38 29.16 14.81 -11.92
CA VAL A 38 28.18 13.74 -12.19
C VAL A 38 28.59 13.11 -13.51
N SER A 39 29.12 11.89 -13.48
CA SER A 39 29.47 11.19 -14.71
C SER A 39 28.19 10.63 -15.34
N ALA A 40 28.11 10.56 -16.66
CA ALA A 40 27.03 9.88 -17.36
C ALA A 40 26.98 8.35 -17.08
N ALA A 41 27.87 7.82 -16.25
CA ALA A 41 27.82 6.46 -15.73
C ALA A 41 27.02 6.38 -14.42
N ASP A 42 26.91 7.47 -13.66
CA ASP A 42 26.13 7.55 -12.41
C ASP A 42 24.61 7.69 -12.65
N THR A 43 24.19 7.78 -13.92
CA THR A 43 22.79 7.93 -14.36
C THR A 43 22.33 6.83 -15.32
N LYS A 44 23.08 5.74 -15.45
CA LYS A 44 22.71 4.62 -16.32
C LYS A 44 22.08 3.50 -15.50
N LEU A 45 20.85 3.13 -15.87
CA LEU A 45 20.26 1.86 -15.45
C LEU A 45 21.26 0.73 -15.71
N PRO A 46 21.40 -0.23 -14.77
CA PRO A 46 22.11 -1.47 -15.03
C PRO A 46 21.60 -2.10 -16.33
N SER A 47 22.49 -2.65 -17.16
CA SER A 47 22.13 -3.19 -18.49
C SER A 47 21.15 -4.37 -18.43
N ASN A 48 20.95 -4.95 -17.25
CA ASN A 48 20.01 -6.02 -16.97
C ASN A 48 18.78 -5.54 -16.20
N ALA A 49 18.57 -4.25 -15.97
CA ALA A 49 17.39 -3.73 -15.31
C ALA A 49 16.14 -3.86 -16.19
N VAL A 50 14.96 -3.93 -15.57
CA VAL A 50 13.68 -3.90 -16.29
C VAL A 50 13.47 -2.53 -16.94
N GLU A 51 13.24 -2.51 -18.25
CA GLU A 51 12.81 -1.33 -19.00
C GLU A 51 11.28 -1.30 -19.10
N PHE A 52 10.66 -0.12 -18.91
CA PHE A 52 9.23 0.06 -19.11
C PHE A 52 8.91 0.54 -20.52
N SER A 53 7.62 0.60 -20.83
CA SER A 53 7.16 1.03 -22.14
C SER A 53 7.58 2.48 -22.45
N PRO A 54 7.88 2.80 -23.73
CA PRO A 54 8.43 4.12 -24.11
C PRO A 54 7.57 5.33 -23.74
N ASP A 55 6.26 5.13 -23.53
CA ASP A 55 5.32 6.18 -23.13
C ASP A 55 5.51 6.64 -21.67
N ILE A 56 6.00 5.77 -20.77
CA ILE A 56 6.14 6.08 -19.34
C ILE A 56 7.60 6.11 -18.86
N GLU A 57 8.49 5.35 -19.51
CA GLU A 57 9.91 5.26 -19.14
C GLU A 57 10.57 6.62 -18.91
N PRO A 58 10.41 7.64 -19.77
CA PRO A 58 11.07 8.93 -19.55
C PRO A 58 10.64 9.63 -18.25
N LEU A 59 9.38 9.48 -17.84
CA LEU A 59 8.88 10.08 -16.60
C LEU A 59 9.34 9.30 -15.36
N VAL A 60 9.43 7.96 -15.47
CA VAL A 60 10.00 7.11 -14.43
C VAL A 60 11.47 7.46 -14.20
N ARG A 61 12.28 7.50 -15.27
CA ARG A 61 13.70 7.90 -15.21
C ARG A 61 13.86 9.28 -14.61
N LEU A 62 13.00 10.24 -14.98
CA LEU A 62 13.02 11.58 -14.40
C LEU A 62 12.86 11.53 -12.87
N LEU A 63 11.94 10.71 -12.34
CA LEU A 63 11.77 10.54 -10.90
C LEU A 63 12.99 9.88 -10.24
N GLU A 64 13.54 8.85 -10.89
CA GLU A 64 14.69 8.10 -10.39
C GLU A 64 15.94 8.96 -10.29
N ASP A 65 16.21 9.76 -11.33
CA ASP A 65 17.45 10.54 -11.47
C ASP A 65 17.37 11.91 -10.77
N THR A 66 16.17 12.44 -10.54
CA THR A 66 16.00 13.77 -9.90
C THR A 66 16.36 13.70 -8.41
N PRO A 67 17.28 14.55 -7.91
CA PRO A 67 17.59 14.61 -6.47
C PRO A 67 16.36 14.96 -5.62
N ARG A 68 16.29 14.44 -4.39
CA ARG A 68 15.14 14.65 -3.49
C ARG A 68 14.81 16.13 -3.31
N GLU A 69 15.84 16.95 -3.13
CA GLU A 69 15.71 18.39 -2.93
C GLU A 69 15.22 19.15 -4.16
N GLN A 70 15.04 18.50 -5.32
CA GLN A 70 14.50 19.11 -6.55
C GLN A 70 13.22 18.42 -7.07
N VAL A 71 12.77 17.34 -6.40
CA VAL A 71 11.68 16.49 -6.92
C VAL A 71 10.36 17.25 -7.00
N VAL A 72 10.08 18.13 -6.05
CA VAL A 72 8.84 18.91 -5.99
C VAL A 72 8.75 19.87 -7.16
N GLU A 73 9.77 20.70 -7.37
CA GLU A 73 9.80 21.70 -8.42
C GLU A 73 9.83 21.05 -9.80
N THR A 74 10.59 19.97 -9.96
CA THR A 74 10.67 19.22 -11.21
C THR A 74 9.32 18.63 -11.60
N PHE A 75 8.63 17.97 -10.67
CA PHE A 75 7.32 17.37 -10.97
C PHE A 75 6.20 18.41 -11.07
N ALA A 76 6.29 19.54 -10.36
CA ALA A 76 5.38 20.67 -10.54
C ALA A 76 5.47 21.22 -11.98
N ALA A 77 6.68 21.47 -12.48
CA ALA A 77 6.90 21.92 -13.85
C ALA A 77 6.37 20.90 -14.89
N LYS A 78 6.57 19.59 -14.63
CA LYS A 78 6.01 18.53 -15.50
C LYS A 78 4.49 18.54 -15.54
N ILE A 79 3.84 18.69 -14.38
CA ILE A 79 2.37 18.77 -14.27
C ILE A 79 1.85 20.02 -15.00
N GLN A 80 2.47 21.19 -14.78
CA GLN A 80 2.11 22.44 -15.46
C GLN A 80 2.32 22.35 -16.98
N SER A 81 3.30 21.56 -17.45
CA SER A 81 3.53 21.29 -18.87
C SER A 81 2.56 20.26 -19.49
N GLY A 82 1.61 19.73 -18.71
CA GLY A 82 0.54 18.85 -19.19
C GLY A 82 0.70 17.36 -18.82
N THR A 83 1.65 16.99 -17.95
CA THR A 83 1.73 15.61 -17.44
C THR A 83 0.52 15.33 -16.56
N SER A 84 -0.23 14.28 -16.88
CA SER A 84 -1.46 13.94 -16.19
C SER A 84 -1.22 13.33 -14.82
N TYR A 85 -2.23 13.42 -13.96
CA TYR A 85 -2.26 12.75 -12.66
C TYR A 85 -1.97 11.25 -12.74
N ARG A 86 -2.55 10.57 -13.75
CA ARG A 86 -2.36 9.13 -13.94
C ARG A 86 -0.94 8.79 -14.33
N GLU A 87 -0.29 9.61 -15.15
CA GLU A 87 1.13 9.41 -15.52
C GLU A 87 2.06 9.61 -14.31
N VAL A 88 1.83 10.63 -13.48
CA VAL A 88 2.62 10.83 -12.25
C VAL A 88 2.43 9.65 -11.28
N LEU A 89 1.20 9.18 -11.09
CA LEU A 89 0.91 8.02 -10.24
C LEU A 89 1.54 6.73 -10.79
N ALA A 90 1.50 6.54 -12.10
CA ALA A 90 2.15 5.41 -12.77
C ALA A 90 3.66 5.44 -12.58
N ALA A 91 4.30 6.59 -12.84
CA ALA A 91 5.74 6.75 -12.67
C ALA A 91 6.18 6.54 -11.22
N LEU A 92 5.41 7.02 -10.24
CA LEU A 92 5.67 6.78 -8.82
C LEU A 92 5.65 5.30 -8.46
N LEU A 93 4.60 4.57 -8.87
CA LEU A 93 4.51 3.12 -8.60
C LEU A 93 5.64 2.36 -9.29
N LEU A 94 5.88 2.66 -10.56
CA LEU A 94 6.83 1.98 -11.42
C LEU A 94 8.29 2.20 -10.96
N ALA A 95 8.65 3.44 -10.60
CA ALA A 95 9.95 3.73 -10.00
C ALA A 95 10.12 3.01 -8.65
N GLY A 96 9.05 2.94 -7.85
CA GLY A 96 9.03 2.20 -6.60
C GLY A 96 9.31 0.70 -6.77
N VAL A 97 8.59 0.02 -7.67
CA VAL A 97 8.77 -1.42 -7.88
C VAL A 97 10.08 -1.78 -8.58
N ARG A 98 10.67 -0.86 -9.34
CA ARG A 98 11.99 -1.07 -9.96
C ARG A 98 13.13 -0.96 -8.95
N ASN A 99 13.12 0.03 -8.05
CA ASN A 99 14.31 0.44 -7.30
C ASN A 99 14.20 0.26 -5.78
N ILE A 100 13.12 -0.33 -5.28
CA ILE A 100 12.96 -0.57 -3.84
C ILE A 100 12.65 -2.03 -3.62
N GLN A 101 13.57 -2.73 -2.99
CA GLN A 101 13.41 -4.15 -2.72
C GLN A 101 12.33 -4.38 -1.65
N PRO A 102 11.36 -5.31 -1.85
CA PRO A 102 10.39 -5.68 -0.82
C PRO A 102 10.98 -6.60 0.27
N ARG A 103 12.28 -6.89 0.23
CA ARG A 103 13.01 -7.74 1.18
C ARG A 103 14.06 -6.87 1.91
N PRO A 104 14.43 -7.20 3.17
CA PRO A 104 14.18 -8.45 3.88
C PRO A 104 12.81 -8.61 4.54
N SER A 105 12.03 -7.52 4.61
CA SER A 105 10.67 -7.55 5.11
C SER A 105 9.80 -6.68 4.21
N VAL A 106 8.65 -7.21 3.79
CA VAL A 106 7.68 -6.44 3.01
C VAL A 106 7.17 -5.34 3.93
N GLY A 107 7.63 -4.10 3.74
CA GLY A 107 7.55 -3.03 4.74
C GLY A 107 8.79 -2.14 4.70
N PHE A 108 9.16 -1.49 5.82
CA PHE A 108 10.31 -0.55 5.89
C PHE A 108 10.39 0.41 4.69
N LYS A 109 11.48 0.42 3.91
CA LYS A 109 11.63 1.23 2.68
C LYS A 109 10.55 0.94 1.62
N PHE A 110 10.04 -0.30 1.56
CA PHE A 110 8.98 -0.68 0.63
C PHE A 110 7.63 0.00 0.91
N HIS A 111 7.50 0.72 2.04
CA HIS A 111 6.36 1.60 2.29
C HIS A 111 6.12 2.61 1.16
N ALA A 112 7.18 3.03 0.45
CA ALA A 112 7.05 3.91 -0.71
C ALA A 112 6.17 3.30 -1.83
N VAL A 113 6.15 1.97 -1.97
CA VAL A 113 5.27 1.27 -2.92
C VAL A 113 3.89 1.04 -2.30
N LEU A 114 3.84 0.59 -1.04
CA LEU A 114 2.57 0.22 -0.38
C LEU A 114 1.64 1.42 -0.15
N VAL A 115 2.18 2.63 -0.04
CA VAL A 115 1.43 3.86 0.23
C VAL A 115 0.79 4.47 -1.02
N VAL A 116 1.18 4.08 -2.23
CA VAL A 116 0.77 4.76 -3.47
C VAL A 116 -0.76 4.85 -3.61
N ASN A 117 -1.47 3.74 -3.39
CA ASN A 117 -2.94 3.74 -3.41
C ASN A 117 -3.52 4.63 -2.29
N SER A 118 -2.93 4.64 -1.11
CA SER A 118 -3.40 5.46 0.01
C SER A 118 -3.19 6.96 -0.25
N ALA A 119 -2.06 7.34 -0.84
CA ALA A 119 -1.82 8.72 -1.31
C ALA A 119 -2.83 9.10 -2.41
N HIS A 120 -3.13 8.17 -3.32
CA HIS A 120 -4.17 8.34 -4.34
C HIS A 120 -5.56 8.57 -3.72
N LEU A 121 -5.97 7.76 -2.74
CA LEU A 121 -7.24 7.92 -2.04
C LEU A 121 -7.31 9.23 -1.24
N ALA A 122 -6.23 9.59 -0.53
CA ALA A 122 -6.14 10.88 0.15
C ALA A 122 -6.31 12.04 -0.84
N SER A 123 -5.67 11.95 -2.01
CA SER A 123 -5.77 12.93 -3.09
C SER A 123 -7.20 13.04 -3.64
N LEU A 124 -7.84 11.94 -4.03
CA LEU A 124 -9.21 11.97 -4.59
C LEU A 124 -10.25 12.53 -3.61
N ASN A 125 -10.04 12.34 -2.31
CA ASN A 125 -10.96 12.81 -1.28
C ASN A 125 -10.60 14.20 -0.73
N SER A 126 -9.60 14.87 -1.31
CA SER A 126 -9.19 16.23 -0.96
C SER A 126 -9.95 17.27 -1.78
N PRO A 127 -10.10 18.51 -1.27
CA PRO A 127 -10.51 19.65 -2.10
C PRO A 127 -9.61 19.80 -3.32
N ASP A 128 -10.16 20.32 -4.43
CA ASP A 128 -9.44 20.49 -5.69
C ASP A 128 -8.09 21.22 -5.54
N SER A 129 -8.02 22.23 -4.67
CA SER A 129 -6.80 23.01 -4.39
C SER A 129 -5.69 22.21 -3.70
N ASP A 130 -6.05 21.15 -2.98
CA ASP A 130 -5.12 20.36 -2.16
C ASP A 130 -4.84 18.96 -2.78
N ARG A 131 -5.50 18.63 -3.89
CA ARG A 131 -5.50 17.29 -4.50
C ARG A 131 -4.11 16.76 -4.85
N TRP A 132 -3.14 17.63 -5.12
CA TRP A 132 -1.77 17.22 -5.42
C TRP A 132 -0.88 17.00 -4.20
N LEU A 133 -1.23 17.55 -3.02
CA LEU A 133 -0.39 17.48 -1.82
C LEU A 133 -0.03 16.03 -1.42
N PRO A 134 -0.98 15.07 -1.38
CA PRO A 134 -0.65 13.68 -1.08
C PRO A 134 0.32 13.03 -2.07
N ILE A 135 0.26 13.42 -3.34
CA ILE A 135 1.10 12.83 -4.39
C ILE A 135 2.52 13.39 -4.31
N PHE A 136 2.68 14.69 -4.09
CA PHE A 136 4.00 15.29 -3.85
C PHE A 136 4.67 14.73 -2.59
N TRP A 137 3.90 14.49 -1.53
CA TRP A 137 4.41 13.79 -0.36
C TRP A 137 4.93 12.39 -0.72
N ALA A 138 4.19 11.63 -1.51
CA ALA A 138 4.61 10.28 -1.90
C ALA A 138 5.84 10.29 -2.83
N LEU A 139 5.99 11.30 -3.70
CA LEU A 139 7.18 11.52 -4.52
C LEU A 139 8.42 11.78 -3.63
N ASP A 140 8.32 12.69 -2.66
CA ASP A 140 9.41 12.97 -1.71
C ASP A 140 9.76 11.75 -0.83
N TYR A 141 8.75 11.02 -0.37
CA TYR A 141 8.91 9.81 0.42
C TYR A 141 9.57 8.68 -0.37
N PHE A 142 9.23 8.53 -1.66
CA PHE A 142 9.91 7.61 -2.58
C PHE A 142 11.42 7.91 -2.64
N LYS A 143 11.82 9.17 -2.81
CA LYS A 143 13.24 9.54 -2.87
C LYS A 143 13.98 9.20 -1.57
N SER A 144 13.33 9.35 -0.42
CA SER A 144 13.89 8.91 0.87
C SER A 144 14.12 7.41 0.92
N SER A 145 13.16 6.63 0.41
CA SER A 145 13.21 5.17 0.41
C SER A 145 14.21 4.63 -0.61
N GLN A 146 14.33 5.27 -1.78
CA GLN A 146 15.34 4.98 -2.79
C GLN A 146 16.75 5.21 -2.24
N ALA A 147 17.00 6.36 -1.58
CA ALA A 147 18.31 6.64 -0.98
C ALA A 147 18.70 5.61 0.09
N ARG A 148 17.71 5.08 0.82
CA ARG A 148 17.94 3.99 1.77
C ARG A 148 18.21 2.65 1.08
N ASP A 149 17.53 2.36 -0.02
CA ASP A 149 17.79 1.14 -0.81
C ASP A 149 19.24 1.11 -1.34
N VAL A 150 19.72 2.25 -1.86
CA VAL A 150 21.13 2.44 -2.28
C VAL A 150 22.11 2.10 -1.16
N GLN A 151 21.81 2.48 0.08
CA GLN A 151 22.67 2.19 1.25
C GLN A 151 22.62 0.70 1.67
N GLU A 152 21.58 -0.02 1.29
CA GLU A 152 21.30 -1.41 1.69
C GLU A 152 21.59 -2.42 0.56
N GLY A 153 22.23 -2.00 -0.53
CA GLY A 153 22.65 -2.88 -1.62
C GLY A 153 22.24 -2.43 -3.02
N ASP A 154 21.47 -1.34 -3.13
CA ASP A 154 21.05 -0.71 -4.39
C ASP A 154 20.35 -1.70 -5.33
N TRP A 155 19.31 -2.35 -4.81
CA TRP A 155 18.58 -3.36 -5.55
C TRP A 155 17.79 -2.71 -6.68
N THR A 156 17.93 -3.29 -7.87
CA THR A 156 17.12 -2.95 -9.04
C THR A 156 16.51 -4.22 -9.62
N MET A 157 15.21 -4.19 -9.91
CA MET A 157 14.53 -5.30 -10.56
C MET A 157 15.18 -5.60 -11.92
N SER A 158 15.60 -6.85 -12.11
CA SER A 158 16.15 -7.30 -13.39
C SER A 158 15.07 -7.45 -14.46
N ALA A 159 15.47 -7.39 -15.72
CA ALA A 159 14.67 -7.82 -16.86
C ALA A 159 14.22 -9.28 -16.66
N VAL A 160 13.06 -9.62 -17.23
CA VAL A 160 12.54 -10.98 -17.20
C VAL A 160 13.42 -11.89 -18.05
N ASP A 161 13.62 -13.13 -17.60
CA ASP A 161 14.19 -14.19 -18.45
C ASP A 161 13.11 -14.70 -19.42
N GLU A 162 13.01 -14.06 -20.59
CA GLU A 162 12.02 -14.40 -21.63
C GLU A 162 12.10 -15.87 -22.09
N ALA A 163 13.27 -16.53 -22.01
CA ALA A 163 13.42 -17.92 -22.41
C ALA A 163 12.74 -18.89 -21.44
N SER A 164 12.54 -18.47 -20.19
CA SER A 164 11.96 -19.26 -19.11
C SER A 164 10.47 -18.93 -18.87
N VAL A 165 9.88 -18.01 -19.65
CA VAL A 165 8.45 -17.69 -19.57
C VAL A 165 7.64 -18.90 -20.07
N PRO A 166 6.76 -19.49 -19.25
CA PRO A 166 5.99 -20.67 -19.64
C PRO A 166 4.99 -20.32 -20.76
N PRO A 167 4.63 -21.29 -21.62
CA PRO A 167 3.63 -21.07 -22.65
C PRO A 167 2.26 -20.77 -22.04
N SER A 168 1.44 -19.98 -22.73
CA SER A 168 0.16 -19.45 -22.23
C SER A 168 -0.77 -20.49 -21.60
N HIS A 169 -0.91 -21.67 -22.23
CA HIS A 169 -1.75 -22.76 -21.75
C HIS A 169 -1.27 -23.39 -20.43
N ARG A 170 -0.06 -23.09 -19.95
CA ARG A 170 0.47 -23.53 -18.64
C ARG A 170 0.66 -22.40 -17.64
N ALA A 171 0.37 -21.15 -18.00
CA ALA A 171 0.71 -19.99 -17.18
C ALA A 171 0.14 -20.08 -15.76
N LYS A 172 -1.14 -20.45 -15.62
CA LYS A 172 -1.82 -20.61 -14.33
C LYS A 172 -1.21 -21.73 -13.48
N ASP A 173 -1.05 -22.92 -14.05
CA ASP A 173 -0.52 -24.08 -13.32
C ASP A 173 0.95 -23.89 -12.93
N ALA A 174 1.74 -23.27 -13.82
CA ALA A 174 3.14 -22.94 -13.55
C ALA A 174 3.26 -21.93 -12.41
N PHE A 175 2.43 -20.88 -12.39
CA PHE A 175 2.46 -19.90 -11.32
C PHE A 175 2.02 -20.51 -9.98
N ARG A 176 0.96 -21.31 -9.97
CA ARG A 176 0.55 -22.03 -8.74
C ARG A 176 1.66 -22.92 -8.22
N ALA A 177 2.23 -23.77 -9.08
CA ALA A 177 3.31 -24.66 -8.69
C ALA A 177 4.52 -23.89 -8.14
N ALA A 178 4.91 -22.76 -8.76
CA ALA A 178 5.99 -21.94 -8.26
C ALA A 178 5.68 -21.33 -6.88
N MET A 179 4.48 -20.77 -6.73
CA MET A 179 4.05 -20.14 -5.47
C MET A 179 3.90 -21.15 -4.33
N ASP A 180 3.39 -22.34 -4.60
CA ASP A 180 3.22 -23.44 -3.62
C ASP A 180 4.58 -23.99 -3.16
N ASN A 181 5.55 -24.11 -4.07
CA ASN A 181 6.90 -24.57 -3.76
C ASN A 181 7.83 -23.47 -3.21
N TRP A 182 7.33 -22.23 -3.11
CA TRP A 182 8.11 -21.04 -2.76
C TRP A 182 9.33 -20.83 -3.68
N ASP A 183 9.18 -21.16 -4.97
CA ASP A 183 10.20 -21.01 -6.00
C ASP A 183 10.14 -19.59 -6.58
N VAL A 184 11.11 -18.77 -6.18
CA VAL A 184 11.16 -17.34 -6.52
C VAL A 184 11.38 -17.11 -8.02
N ASP A 185 12.32 -17.84 -8.61
CA ASP A 185 12.70 -17.63 -10.01
C ASP A 185 11.59 -18.14 -10.95
N ALA A 186 11.02 -19.31 -10.63
CA ALA A 186 9.88 -19.83 -11.39
C ALA A 186 8.64 -18.94 -11.27
N ALA A 187 8.40 -18.33 -10.10
CA ALA A 187 7.26 -17.44 -9.90
C ALA A 187 7.42 -16.14 -10.71
N ASP A 188 8.63 -15.60 -10.83
CA ASP A 188 8.92 -14.39 -11.61
C ASP A 188 8.59 -14.54 -13.09
N THR A 189 8.93 -15.68 -13.71
CA THR A 189 8.61 -15.91 -15.13
C THR A 189 7.17 -16.37 -15.33
N ALA A 190 6.60 -17.12 -14.40
CA ALA A 190 5.23 -17.59 -14.48
C ALA A 190 4.20 -16.46 -14.29
N ILE A 191 4.46 -15.47 -13.43
CA ILE A 191 3.56 -14.32 -13.28
C ILE A 191 3.54 -13.44 -14.54
N VAL A 192 4.64 -13.40 -15.29
CA VAL A 192 4.71 -12.72 -16.59
C VAL A 192 3.81 -13.41 -17.60
N ALA A 193 3.93 -14.73 -17.75
CA ALA A 193 3.03 -15.49 -18.62
C ALA A 193 1.56 -15.27 -18.23
N LEU A 194 1.25 -15.36 -16.94
CA LEU A 194 -0.10 -15.16 -16.43
C LEU A 194 -0.62 -13.75 -16.73
N CYS A 195 0.18 -12.71 -16.47
CA CYS A 195 -0.17 -11.31 -16.75
C CYS A 195 -0.50 -11.08 -18.24
N ARG A 196 0.22 -11.77 -19.14
CA ARG A 196 0.06 -11.62 -20.59
C ARG A 196 -1.16 -12.38 -21.14
N THR A 197 -1.72 -13.34 -20.39
CA THR A 197 -2.71 -14.29 -20.95
C THR A 197 -4.03 -14.36 -20.18
N ALA A 198 -4.03 -14.10 -18.87
CA ALA A 198 -5.21 -14.22 -18.02
C ALA A 198 -5.94 -12.88 -17.87
N ALA A 199 -7.21 -12.93 -17.48
CA ALA A 199 -7.95 -11.72 -17.16
C ALA A 199 -7.46 -11.11 -15.83
N ALA A 200 -7.50 -9.78 -15.71
CA ALA A 200 -7.10 -9.05 -14.50
C ALA A 200 -7.73 -9.60 -13.21
N ALA A 201 -9.01 -9.98 -13.26
CA ALA A 201 -9.73 -10.55 -12.14
C ALA A 201 -9.17 -11.93 -11.72
N GLU A 202 -8.80 -12.78 -12.69
CA GLU A 202 -8.21 -14.10 -12.41
C GLU A 202 -6.80 -13.99 -11.81
N VAL A 203 -6.01 -13.04 -12.32
CA VAL A 203 -4.69 -12.72 -11.77
C VAL A 203 -4.81 -12.25 -10.33
N PHE A 204 -5.75 -11.34 -10.06
CA PHE A 204 -6.00 -10.84 -8.72
C PHE A 204 -6.46 -11.92 -7.76
N ASP A 205 -7.40 -12.78 -8.19
CA ASP A 205 -7.91 -13.86 -7.37
C ASP A 205 -6.79 -14.78 -6.87
N MET A 206 -5.88 -15.17 -7.78
CA MET A 206 -4.74 -16.02 -7.42
C MET A 206 -3.72 -15.31 -6.53
N LEU A 207 -3.48 -14.02 -6.73
CA LEU A 207 -2.61 -13.24 -5.85
C LEU A 207 -3.25 -12.98 -4.49
N ALA A 208 -4.57 -12.87 -4.40
CA ALA A 208 -5.30 -12.73 -3.13
C ALA A 208 -5.21 -14.01 -2.29
N HIS A 209 -5.36 -15.18 -2.92
CA HIS A 209 -5.10 -16.48 -2.31
C HIS A 209 -3.71 -16.51 -1.65
N TYR A 210 -2.65 -16.26 -2.43
CA TYR A 210 -1.29 -16.25 -1.89
C TYR A 210 -0.97 -15.07 -0.95
N GLY A 211 -1.67 -13.95 -1.12
CA GLY A 211 -1.49 -12.73 -0.33
C GLY A 211 -1.95 -12.86 1.12
N CYS A 212 -2.92 -13.74 1.36
CA CYS A 212 -3.46 -14.02 2.70
C CYS A 212 -2.88 -15.28 3.34
N ARG A 213 -2.03 -16.03 2.63
CA ARG A 213 -1.53 -17.37 3.04
C ARG A 213 -0.81 -17.40 4.39
N ASP A 214 -0.12 -16.33 4.77
CA ASP A 214 0.71 -16.35 5.97
C ASP A 214 0.84 -14.99 6.65
N TYR A 215 1.06 -14.99 7.97
CA TYR A 215 1.13 -13.77 8.78
C TYR A 215 2.47 -12.99 8.65
N ARG A 216 3.48 -13.50 7.92
CA ARG A 216 4.80 -12.84 7.87
C ARG A 216 4.69 -11.41 7.38
N SER A 217 5.63 -10.59 7.84
CA SER A 217 5.62 -9.15 7.60
C SER A 217 4.32 -8.48 8.04
N ILE A 218 3.67 -8.98 9.11
CA ILE A 218 2.55 -8.31 9.81
C ILE A 218 1.43 -7.85 8.85
N GLY A 219 1.10 -8.67 7.85
CA GLY A 219 0.02 -8.43 6.90
C GLY A 219 0.36 -7.56 5.67
N HIS A 220 1.60 -7.11 5.52
CA HIS A 220 2.02 -6.29 4.37
C HIS A 220 1.82 -6.98 3.02
N LYS A 221 1.88 -8.32 2.97
CA LYS A 221 1.61 -9.11 1.75
C LYS A 221 0.19 -8.85 1.22
N ALA A 222 -0.82 -8.98 2.09
CA ALA A 222 -2.22 -8.70 1.75
C ALA A 222 -2.43 -7.22 1.39
N ILE A 223 -1.80 -6.30 2.14
CA ILE A 223 -1.83 -4.86 1.85
C ILE A 223 -1.29 -4.58 0.45
N TYR A 224 -0.19 -5.23 0.06
CA TYR A 224 0.39 -5.03 -1.26
C TYR A 224 -0.55 -5.53 -2.36
N VAL A 225 -1.14 -6.71 -2.20
CA VAL A 225 -2.10 -7.27 -3.17
C VAL A 225 -3.27 -6.32 -3.41
N ALA A 226 -3.91 -5.83 -2.34
CA ALA A 226 -5.02 -4.90 -2.45
C ALA A 226 -4.59 -3.58 -3.10
N ASN A 227 -3.51 -2.96 -2.61
CA ASN A 227 -3.11 -1.62 -3.07
C ASN A 227 -2.51 -1.63 -4.48
N ALA A 228 -1.77 -2.67 -4.88
CA ALA A 228 -1.26 -2.82 -6.23
C ALA A 228 -2.41 -2.96 -7.22
N TYR A 229 -3.38 -3.84 -6.94
CA TYR A 229 -4.54 -4.03 -7.79
C TYR A 229 -5.34 -2.73 -7.96
N ARG A 230 -5.63 -2.03 -6.86
CA ARG A 230 -6.35 -0.74 -6.88
C ARG A 230 -5.61 0.33 -7.68
N THR A 231 -4.29 0.41 -7.53
CA THR A 231 -3.49 1.36 -8.30
C THR A 231 -3.53 1.01 -9.79
N LEU A 232 -3.44 -0.28 -10.16
CA LEU A 232 -3.54 -0.75 -11.54
C LEU A 232 -4.91 -0.46 -12.18
N GLN A 233 -6.01 -0.45 -11.40
CA GLN A 233 -7.31 0.02 -11.92
C GLN A 233 -7.31 1.51 -12.31
N CYS A 234 -6.45 2.31 -11.69
CA CYS A 234 -6.33 3.74 -11.96
C CYS A 234 -5.36 4.06 -13.10
N ILE A 235 -4.17 3.44 -13.07
CA ILE A 235 -3.09 3.73 -14.03
C ILE A 235 -3.17 2.87 -15.31
N GLY A 236 -3.90 1.76 -15.26
CA GLY A 236 -4.10 0.83 -16.36
C GLY A 236 -3.20 -0.42 -16.29
N TRP A 237 -3.78 -1.56 -16.69
CA TRP A 237 -3.14 -2.88 -16.65
C TRP A 237 -1.99 -3.08 -17.64
N ARG A 238 -1.81 -2.16 -18.59
CA ARG A 238 -0.63 -2.17 -19.48
C ARG A 238 0.69 -2.06 -18.72
N TYR A 239 0.67 -1.54 -17.48
CA TYR A 239 1.83 -1.43 -16.61
C TYR A 239 1.90 -2.55 -15.55
N ALA A 240 1.06 -3.59 -15.64
CA ALA A 240 0.92 -4.60 -14.59
C ALA A 240 2.15 -5.49 -14.44
N GLU A 241 2.78 -5.91 -15.53
CA GLU A 241 3.86 -6.92 -15.51
C GLU A 241 4.95 -6.68 -14.46
N PRO A 242 5.65 -5.52 -14.42
CA PRO A 242 6.67 -5.27 -13.39
C PRO A 242 6.08 -5.17 -11.97
N VAL A 243 4.85 -4.65 -11.83
CA VAL A 243 4.17 -4.57 -10.52
C VAL A 243 3.87 -5.97 -9.99
N LEU A 244 3.38 -6.87 -10.85
CA LEU A 244 3.04 -8.23 -10.46
C LEU A 244 4.28 -9.09 -10.20
N ARG A 245 5.39 -8.87 -10.92
CA ARG A 245 6.70 -9.48 -10.62
C ARG A 245 7.20 -9.09 -9.23
N SER A 246 7.21 -7.79 -8.91
CA SER A 246 7.56 -7.30 -7.56
C SER A 246 6.66 -7.92 -6.49
N LEU A 247 5.36 -8.05 -6.80
CA LEU A 247 4.39 -8.61 -5.89
C LEU A 247 4.61 -10.11 -5.64
N ALA A 248 4.81 -10.93 -6.66
CA ALA A 248 5.15 -12.34 -6.51
C ALA A 248 6.44 -12.51 -5.68
N TYR A 249 7.46 -11.70 -5.97
CA TYR A 249 8.71 -11.67 -5.21
C TYR A 249 8.51 -11.33 -3.72
N ALA A 250 7.61 -10.39 -3.41
CA ALA A 250 7.25 -10.01 -2.05
C ALA A 250 6.45 -11.11 -1.32
N LEU A 251 5.48 -11.73 -2.00
CA LEU A 251 4.64 -12.80 -1.44
C LEU A 251 5.47 -14.03 -1.04
N LEU A 252 6.53 -14.32 -1.78
CA LEU A 252 7.45 -15.42 -1.50
C LEU A 252 8.51 -15.08 -0.45
N ASN A 253 8.44 -13.92 0.22
CA ASN A 253 9.36 -13.61 1.28
C ASN A 253 9.10 -14.48 2.53
N HIS A 254 10.12 -15.24 2.93
CA HIS A 254 10.17 -16.04 4.16
C HIS A 254 11.53 -15.88 4.88
N GLU A 255 12.19 -14.72 4.71
CA GLU A 255 13.58 -14.52 5.11
C GLU A 255 13.91 -14.99 6.54
N GLY A 256 15.08 -15.64 6.65
CA GLY A 256 15.60 -16.20 7.90
C GLY A 256 14.93 -17.51 8.31
N GLN A 257 13.96 -18.02 7.54
CA GLN A 257 13.26 -19.28 7.80
C GLN A 257 13.49 -20.28 6.66
N PRO A 258 13.42 -21.60 6.94
CA PRO A 258 13.47 -22.61 5.89
C PRO A 258 12.26 -22.51 4.95
N ASN A 259 12.32 -23.18 3.80
CA ASN A 259 11.24 -23.15 2.81
C ASN A 259 9.92 -23.66 3.42
N PRO A 260 8.85 -22.83 3.48
CA PRO A 260 7.60 -23.21 4.12
C PRO A 260 6.82 -24.33 3.42
N ALA A 261 7.11 -24.64 2.15
CA ALA A 261 6.51 -25.81 1.47
C ALA A 261 6.92 -27.15 2.10
N THR A 262 8.06 -27.19 2.80
CA THR A 262 8.67 -28.42 3.32
C THR A 262 8.84 -28.39 4.84
N HIS A 263 8.38 -27.34 5.50
CA HIS A 263 8.55 -27.12 6.94
C HIS A 263 7.26 -26.66 7.60
N ASP A 264 6.96 -27.22 8.76
CA ASP A 264 5.84 -26.81 9.59
C ASP A 264 6.23 -25.57 10.40
N LEU A 265 5.88 -24.38 9.90
CA LEU A 265 6.20 -23.11 10.53
C LEU A 265 4.95 -22.44 11.11
N ALA A 266 5.13 -21.77 12.26
CA ALA A 266 4.06 -21.13 13.02
C ALA A 266 3.26 -20.05 12.24
N PRO A 267 3.87 -19.22 11.36
CA PRO A 267 3.12 -18.23 10.58
C PRO A 267 2.14 -18.81 9.56
N ASP A 268 2.28 -20.11 9.22
CA ASP A 268 1.45 -20.82 8.23
C ASP A 268 0.37 -21.70 8.89
N ALA A 269 0.41 -21.85 10.22
CA ALA A 269 -0.41 -22.82 10.95
C ALA A 269 -1.91 -22.59 10.78
N ALA A 270 -2.37 -21.35 10.93
CA ALA A 270 -3.79 -21.04 10.78
C ALA A 270 -4.29 -21.19 9.34
N TRP A 271 -3.41 -21.07 8.35
CA TRP A 271 -3.75 -21.29 6.95
C TRP A 271 -4.07 -22.75 6.66
N ARG A 272 -3.30 -23.70 7.20
CA ARG A 272 -3.64 -25.14 7.11
C ARG A 272 -5.03 -25.43 7.67
N VAL A 273 -5.35 -24.87 8.84
CA VAL A 273 -6.69 -25.01 9.44
C VAL A 273 -7.76 -24.35 8.56
N THR A 274 -7.48 -23.21 7.94
CA THR A 274 -8.40 -22.62 6.96
C THR A 274 -8.66 -23.55 5.79
N GLN A 275 -7.62 -24.11 5.17
CA GLN A 275 -7.76 -25.04 4.05
C GLN A 275 -8.62 -26.27 4.41
N GLU A 276 -8.43 -26.84 5.60
CA GLU A 276 -9.25 -27.95 6.10
C GLU A 276 -10.73 -27.56 6.28
N ARG A 277 -10.99 -26.33 6.74
CA ARG A 277 -12.33 -25.83 7.03
C ARG A 277 -13.10 -25.38 5.79
N LEU A 278 -12.43 -24.98 4.71
CA LEU A 278 -13.07 -24.52 3.47
C LEU A 278 -14.10 -25.52 2.92
N ALA A 279 -13.76 -26.82 2.96
CA ALA A 279 -14.62 -27.90 2.48
C ALA A 279 -15.89 -28.12 3.33
N SER A 280 -15.88 -27.64 4.58
CA SER A 280 -17.01 -27.76 5.51
C SER A 280 -18.04 -26.62 5.38
N LEU A 281 -17.69 -25.54 4.67
CA LEU A 281 -18.54 -24.37 4.55
C LEU A 281 -19.71 -24.63 3.57
N PRO A 282 -20.94 -24.18 3.91
CA PRO A 282 -22.11 -24.38 3.06
C PRO A 282 -21.95 -23.67 1.71
N ALA A 283 -22.64 -24.18 0.68
CA ALA A 283 -22.64 -23.53 -0.65
C ALA A 283 -23.18 -22.09 -0.58
N GLU A 284 -24.21 -21.86 0.23
CA GLU A 284 -24.88 -20.57 0.43
C GLU A 284 -24.24 -19.71 1.54
N TRP A 285 -22.94 -19.91 1.84
CA TRP A 285 -22.23 -19.21 2.93
C TRP A 285 -22.26 -17.68 2.83
N SER A 286 -22.41 -17.13 1.62
CA SER A 286 -22.47 -15.68 1.39
C SER A 286 -23.78 -15.05 1.85
N HIS A 287 -24.76 -15.87 2.24
CA HIS A 287 -26.04 -15.48 2.80
C HIS A 287 -26.14 -15.89 4.28
N GLY A 288 -27.12 -15.34 4.98
CA GLY A 288 -27.38 -15.69 6.37
C GLY A 288 -28.21 -14.63 7.08
N ARG A 289 -28.46 -14.86 8.37
CA ARG A 289 -29.09 -13.85 9.23
C ARG A 289 -28.05 -12.81 9.65
N LEU A 290 -28.43 -11.53 9.61
CA LEU A 290 -27.69 -10.49 10.32
C LEU A 290 -27.96 -10.67 11.82
N ASP A 291 -26.89 -10.75 12.60
CA ASP A 291 -26.93 -11.09 14.01
C ASP A 291 -25.92 -10.22 14.79
N ALA A 292 -26.44 -9.19 15.48
CA ALA A 292 -25.64 -8.29 16.29
C ALA A 292 -25.04 -8.99 17.52
N GLY A 293 -25.74 -10.01 18.05
CA GLY A 293 -25.27 -10.84 19.15
C GLY A 293 -24.05 -11.64 18.72
N ALA A 294 -24.14 -12.31 17.57
CA ALA A 294 -23.01 -13.06 17.01
C ALA A 294 -21.77 -12.19 16.77
N THR A 295 -21.94 -10.93 16.33
CA THR A 295 -20.82 -9.98 16.24
C THR A 295 -20.17 -9.72 17.59
N ARG A 296 -20.95 -9.47 18.64
CA ARG A 296 -20.44 -9.21 19.99
C ARG A 296 -19.75 -10.44 20.58
N ASP A 297 -20.35 -11.61 20.41
CA ASP A 297 -19.81 -12.87 20.91
C ASP A 297 -18.50 -13.24 20.21
N LEU A 298 -18.43 -13.05 18.88
CA LEU A 298 -17.19 -13.26 18.13
C LEU A 298 -16.11 -12.25 18.53
N LEU A 299 -16.45 -10.96 18.69
CA LEU A 299 -15.52 -9.94 19.18
C LEU A 299 -14.93 -10.34 20.54
N ASP A 300 -15.76 -10.80 21.49
CA ASP A 300 -15.27 -11.24 22.79
C ASP A 300 -14.39 -12.50 22.68
N THR A 301 -14.78 -13.45 21.84
CA THR A 301 -14.00 -14.67 21.57
C THR A 301 -12.62 -14.33 21.00
N LEU A 302 -12.53 -13.40 20.04
CA LEU A 302 -11.27 -13.01 19.39
C LEU A 302 -10.27 -12.34 20.35
N ARG A 303 -10.72 -11.84 21.51
CA ARG A 303 -9.81 -11.30 22.54
C ARG A 303 -8.89 -12.35 23.15
N THR A 304 -9.28 -13.63 23.12
CA THR A 304 -8.52 -14.72 23.76
C THR A 304 -8.24 -15.91 22.85
N ALA A 305 -8.98 -16.08 21.75
CA ALA A 305 -8.81 -17.19 20.81
C ALA A 305 -7.39 -17.28 20.23
N SER A 306 -6.87 -18.49 20.02
CA SER A 306 -5.68 -18.68 19.17
C SER A 306 -6.01 -18.39 17.70
N PRO A 307 -5.02 -18.19 16.81
CA PRO A 307 -5.27 -18.03 15.38
C PRO A 307 -6.11 -19.17 14.77
N SER A 308 -5.88 -20.41 15.20
CA SER A 308 -6.63 -21.58 14.71
C SER A 308 -8.05 -21.64 15.27
N ASP A 309 -8.24 -21.29 16.55
CA ASP A 309 -9.58 -21.23 17.15
C ASP A 309 -10.44 -20.14 16.49
N ALA A 310 -9.83 -19.00 16.13
CA ALA A 310 -10.52 -17.93 15.43
C ALA A 310 -11.05 -18.39 14.06
N VAL A 311 -10.28 -19.19 13.32
CA VAL A 311 -10.74 -19.83 12.07
C VAL A 311 -11.91 -20.78 12.36
N ALA A 312 -11.76 -21.65 13.35
CA ALA A 312 -12.75 -22.67 13.68
C ALA A 312 -14.10 -22.04 14.05
N VAL A 313 -14.12 -21.11 15.00
CA VAL A 313 -15.33 -20.42 15.46
C VAL A 313 -15.97 -19.60 14.33
N THR A 314 -15.17 -18.93 13.50
CA THR A 314 -15.70 -18.18 12.34
C THR A 314 -16.40 -19.11 11.36
N ALA A 315 -15.80 -20.26 11.04
CA ALA A 315 -16.42 -21.27 10.18
C ALA A 315 -17.70 -21.84 10.81
N ASP A 316 -17.74 -22.08 12.12
CA ASP A 316 -18.94 -22.58 12.82
C ASP A 316 -20.10 -21.56 12.75
N LEU A 317 -19.80 -20.25 12.87
CA LEU A 317 -20.81 -19.21 12.69
C LEU A 317 -21.39 -19.23 11.28
N MET A 318 -20.56 -19.38 10.25
CA MET A 318 -21.00 -19.51 8.86
C MET A 318 -21.86 -20.76 8.64
N VAL A 319 -21.44 -21.90 9.18
CA VAL A 319 -22.22 -23.17 9.13
C VAL A 319 -23.57 -23.02 9.84
N SER A 320 -23.62 -22.26 10.94
CA SER A 320 -24.87 -21.96 11.66
C SER A 320 -25.77 -20.95 10.95
N GLY A 321 -25.38 -20.43 9.78
CA GLY A 321 -26.15 -19.49 8.97
C GLY A 321 -26.07 -18.03 9.44
N VAL A 322 -25.00 -17.64 10.14
CA VAL A 322 -24.70 -16.22 10.41
C VAL A 322 -24.14 -15.59 9.13
N ALA A 323 -24.67 -14.44 8.74
CA ALA A 323 -24.22 -13.75 7.54
C ALA A 323 -22.76 -13.27 7.69
N PRO A 324 -21.95 -13.29 6.61
CA PRO A 324 -20.58 -12.76 6.63
C PRO A 324 -20.46 -11.33 7.14
N GLN A 325 -21.49 -10.48 6.97
CA GLN A 325 -21.48 -9.11 7.51
C GLN A 325 -21.30 -9.07 9.03
N SER A 326 -21.99 -9.93 9.78
CA SER A 326 -21.87 -9.99 11.25
C SER A 326 -20.48 -10.44 11.70
N ILE A 327 -19.84 -11.33 10.92
CA ILE A 327 -18.46 -11.76 11.15
C ILE A 327 -17.50 -10.60 10.85
N ASN A 328 -17.65 -9.96 9.69
CA ASN A 328 -16.82 -8.84 9.26
C ASN A 328 -16.84 -7.69 10.27
N ASP A 329 -18.01 -7.36 10.81
CA ASP A 329 -18.15 -6.35 11.86
C ASP A 329 -17.27 -6.67 13.08
N ALA A 330 -17.22 -7.94 13.52
CA ALA A 330 -16.38 -8.36 14.63
C ALA A 330 -14.88 -8.25 14.31
N LEU A 331 -14.49 -8.56 13.07
CA LEU A 331 -13.09 -8.43 12.61
C LEU A 331 -12.65 -6.97 12.57
N PHE A 332 -13.49 -6.08 12.04
CA PHE A 332 -13.24 -4.63 12.05
C PHE A 332 -13.16 -4.08 13.47
N LEU A 333 -14.10 -4.44 14.34
CA LEU A 333 -14.09 -4.01 15.74
C LEU A 333 -12.87 -4.55 16.50
N SER A 334 -12.44 -5.79 16.23
CA SER A 334 -11.26 -6.36 16.87
C SER A 334 -9.99 -5.59 16.48
N ALA A 335 -9.82 -5.28 15.20
CA ALA A 335 -8.69 -4.47 14.74
C ALA A 335 -8.75 -3.03 15.28
N ALA A 336 -9.93 -2.43 15.37
CA ALA A 336 -10.12 -1.10 15.94
C ALA A 336 -9.86 -1.05 17.46
N GLU A 337 -10.26 -2.09 18.20
CA GLU A 337 -10.02 -2.19 19.64
C GLU A 337 -8.52 -2.16 19.97
N MET A 338 -7.69 -2.82 19.15
CA MET A 338 -6.24 -2.84 19.30
C MET A 338 -5.60 -1.45 19.23
N LEU A 339 -6.20 -0.51 18.49
CA LEU A 339 -5.72 0.87 18.41
C LEU A 339 -5.75 1.55 19.77
N ALA A 340 -6.78 1.30 20.57
CA ALA A 340 -6.90 1.83 21.92
C ALA A 340 -6.01 1.08 22.92
N GLN A 341 -5.80 -0.23 22.70
CA GLN A 341 -5.04 -1.10 23.60
C GLN A 341 -3.52 -0.86 23.55
N GLN A 342 -2.97 -0.68 22.35
CA GLN A 342 -1.56 -0.39 22.13
C GLN A 342 -1.38 0.38 20.81
N PRO A 343 -1.60 1.71 20.79
CA PRO A 343 -1.42 2.52 19.59
C PRO A 343 0.01 2.41 19.08
N GLY A 344 0.18 1.99 17.81
CA GLY A 344 1.50 1.88 17.19
C GLY A 344 1.50 1.01 15.95
N ILE A 345 2.70 0.56 15.56
CA ILE A 345 2.95 -0.16 14.30
C ILE A 345 2.04 -1.39 14.15
N VAL A 346 1.96 -2.24 15.18
CA VAL A 346 1.22 -3.51 15.07
C VAL A 346 -0.29 -3.29 15.00
N SER A 347 -0.85 -2.41 15.83
CA SER A 347 -2.30 -2.15 15.85
C SER A 347 -2.78 -1.42 14.59
N LEU A 348 -1.99 -0.51 14.00
CA LEU A 348 -2.33 0.04 12.68
C LEU A 348 -2.30 -1.05 11.60
N HIS A 349 -1.38 -2.01 11.70
CA HIS A 349 -1.29 -3.08 10.73
C HIS A 349 -2.42 -4.08 10.86
N ALA A 350 -2.97 -4.28 12.06
CA ALA A 350 -4.24 -4.97 12.22
C ALA A 350 -5.33 -4.28 11.39
N ALA A 351 -5.54 -2.97 11.57
CA ALA A 351 -6.56 -2.23 10.82
C ALA A 351 -6.32 -2.22 9.29
N THR A 352 -5.11 -1.90 8.85
CA THR A 352 -4.79 -1.85 7.41
C THR A 352 -4.80 -3.21 6.73
N THR A 353 -4.47 -4.29 7.45
CA THR A 353 -4.55 -5.65 6.91
C THR A 353 -5.99 -6.14 6.86
N THR A 354 -6.81 -5.85 7.89
CA THR A 354 -8.25 -6.13 7.86
C THR A 354 -8.90 -5.42 6.68
N ASN A 355 -8.61 -4.14 6.44
CA ASN A 355 -9.07 -3.42 5.25
C ASN A 355 -8.66 -4.11 3.94
N ALA A 356 -7.38 -4.49 3.81
CA ALA A 356 -6.86 -5.12 2.61
C ALA A 356 -7.52 -6.49 2.33
N LEU A 357 -7.66 -7.34 3.34
CA LEU A 357 -8.32 -8.64 3.23
C LEU A 357 -9.81 -8.49 2.92
N GLN A 358 -10.47 -7.48 3.50
CA GLN A 358 -11.88 -7.19 3.23
C GLN A 358 -12.11 -6.62 1.83
N TYR A 359 -11.18 -5.80 1.34
CA TYR A 359 -11.17 -5.37 -0.06
C TYR A 359 -11.02 -6.57 -0.99
N ALA A 360 -10.04 -7.45 -0.72
CA ALA A 360 -9.83 -8.65 -1.51
C ALA A 360 -11.05 -9.58 -1.48
N TYR A 361 -11.66 -9.79 -0.31
CA TYR A 361 -12.87 -10.59 -0.12
C TYR A 361 -14.05 -10.12 -0.98
N ARG A 362 -14.20 -8.79 -1.15
CA ARG A 362 -15.25 -8.20 -1.99
C ARG A 362 -14.92 -8.20 -3.49
N THR A 363 -13.64 -8.37 -3.84
CA THR A 363 -13.13 -8.17 -5.21
C THR A 363 -12.78 -9.49 -5.89
N ALA A 364 -12.36 -10.50 -5.13
CA ALA A 364 -12.03 -11.83 -5.60
C ALA A 364 -13.22 -12.45 -6.36
N CYS A 365 -12.95 -13.08 -7.50
CA CYS A 365 -13.99 -13.69 -8.34
C CYS A 365 -14.27 -15.15 -7.96
N GLY A 366 -13.29 -15.84 -7.35
CA GLY A 366 -13.39 -17.22 -6.91
C GLY A 366 -14.10 -17.32 -5.56
N ASP A 367 -15.13 -18.17 -5.49
CA ASP A 367 -15.88 -18.38 -4.25
C ASP A 367 -15.00 -18.96 -3.12
N GLU A 368 -14.11 -19.89 -3.46
CA GLU A 368 -13.14 -20.48 -2.54
C GLU A 368 -12.18 -19.43 -1.96
N THR A 369 -11.59 -18.58 -2.81
CA THR A 369 -10.73 -17.46 -2.41
C THR A 369 -11.44 -16.50 -1.46
N ARG A 370 -12.73 -16.21 -1.70
CA ARG A 370 -13.52 -15.35 -0.80
C ARG A 370 -13.72 -15.97 0.58
N ARG A 371 -14.06 -17.26 0.65
CA ARG A 371 -14.18 -17.99 1.92
C ARG A 371 -12.86 -17.98 2.68
N GLU A 372 -11.76 -18.23 1.97
CA GLU A 372 -10.41 -18.24 2.53
C GLU A 372 -10.01 -16.88 3.12
N LEU A 373 -10.22 -15.79 2.37
CA LEU A 373 -9.90 -14.44 2.83
C LEU A 373 -10.65 -14.06 4.10
N LEU A 374 -11.90 -14.48 4.24
CA LEU A 374 -12.70 -14.26 5.45
C LEU A 374 -12.10 -15.01 6.65
N LEU A 375 -11.79 -16.29 6.48
CA LEU A 375 -11.21 -17.12 7.53
C LEU A 375 -9.78 -16.68 7.90
N GLN A 376 -8.96 -16.29 6.93
CA GLN A 376 -7.60 -15.78 7.18
C GLN A 376 -7.60 -14.43 7.90
N ASN A 377 -8.57 -13.56 7.60
CA ASN A 377 -8.71 -12.33 8.36
C ASN A 377 -9.03 -12.62 9.85
N ALA A 378 -9.89 -13.62 10.12
CA ALA A 378 -10.14 -14.07 11.49
C ALA A 378 -8.87 -14.61 12.17
N ALA A 379 -8.05 -15.40 11.47
CA ALA A 379 -6.77 -15.90 11.98
C ALA A 379 -5.78 -14.77 12.32
N PHE A 380 -5.73 -13.72 11.50
CA PHE A 380 -4.76 -12.64 11.64
C PHE A 380 -5.00 -11.79 12.87
N ILE A 381 -6.25 -11.66 13.33
CA ILE A 381 -6.59 -10.90 14.54
C ILE A 381 -5.80 -11.41 15.76
N PRO A 382 -5.89 -12.69 16.18
CA PRO A 382 -5.02 -13.24 17.22
C PRO A 382 -3.51 -13.08 16.97
N TYR A 383 -3.02 -13.23 15.74
CA TYR A 383 -1.59 -13.04 15.45
C TYR A 383 -1.13 -11.59 15.71
N PHE A 384 -1.97 -10.59 15.38
CA PHE A 384 -1.69 -9.19 15.73
C PHE A 384 -1.67 -8.97 17.25
N ARG A 385 -2.63 -9.56 17.97
CA ARG A 385 -2.67 -9.52 19.43
C ARG A 385 -1.40 -10.12 20.05
N GLU A 386 -0.96 -11.29 19.60
CA GLU A 386 0.28 -11.94 20.04
C GLU A 386 1.51 -11.08 19.74
N SER A 387 1.54 -10.46 18.56
CA SER A 387 2.61 -9.53 18.18
C SER A 387 2.64 -8.27 19.06
N MET A 388 1.49 -7.75 19.49
CA MET A 388 1.39 -6.63 20.44
C MET A 388 1.92 -7.03 21.82
N GLN A 389 1.53 -8.20 22.31
CA GLN A 389 1.99 -8.76 23.59
C GLN A 389 3.52 -8.95 23.59
N GLY A 390 4.08 -9.46 22.49
CA GLY A 390 5.53 -9.61 22.32
C GLY A 390 6.30 -8.29 22.28
N ARG A 391 5.63 -7.15 22.05
CA ARG A 391 6.24 -5.81 21.97
C ARG A 391 6.01 -4.93 23.20
N GLY A 392 5.28 -5.42 24.20
CA GLY A 392 5.10 -4.73 25.47
C GLY A 392 3.67 -4.81 26.01
N ASN A 393 3.33 -3.87 26.87
CA ASN A 393 2.04 -3.86 27.56
C ASN A 393 0.88 -3.60 26.59
N VAL A 394 -0.20 -4.37 26.74
CA VAL A 394 -1.46 -4.23 26.01
C VAL A 394 -2.52 -3.82 27.03
N ALA A 395 -3.06 -2.61 26.90
CA ALA A 395 -4.04 -2.10 27.86
C ALA A 395 -5.34 -2.90 27.82
N ALA A 396 -6.01 -3.02 28.96
CA ALA A 396 -7.32 -3.69 29.07
C ALA A 396 -8.49 -2.81 28.57
N LYS A 397 -8.30 -2.11 27.45
CA LYS A 397 -9.36 -1.33 26.80
C LYS A 397 -10.19 -2.24 25.90
N ARG A 398 -11.50 -2.02 25.91
CA ARG A 398 -12.46 -2.78 25.10
C ARG A 398 -13.43 -1.83 24.42
N ILE A 399 -13.80 -2.15 23.19
CA ILE A 399 -14.97 -1.56 22.56
C ILE A 399 -16.19 -2.24 23.17
N ASN A 400 -16.96 -1.48 23.95
CA ASN A 400 -18.25 -1.89 24.46
C ASN A 400 -19.31 -1.34 23.51
N VAL A 401 -19.86 -2.20 22.66
CA VAL A 401 -21.00 -1.82 21.82
C VAL A 401 -22.27 -2.03 22.63
N SER A 402 -22.79 -0.96 23.25
CA SER A 402 -24.15 -0.95 23.77
C SER A 402 -25.14 -0.66 22.64
N ASP A 403 -26.32 -1.28 22.70
CA ASP A 403 -27.43 -0.94 21.80
C ASP A 403 -28.04 0.43 22.16
N ASP A 404 -27.76 0.94 23.37
CA ASP A 404 -28.19 2.26 23.84
C ASP A 404 -27.11 3.31 23.53
N ALA A 405 -27.41 4.18 22.56
CA ALA A 405 -26.73 5.46 22.42
C ALA A 405 -27.33 6.41 23.46
N GLY A 406 -26.67 6.54 24.62
CA GLY A 406 -27.06 7.55 25.60
C GLY A 406 -27.02 8.94 24.96
N GLU A 407 -28.05 9.75 25.18
CA GLU A 407 -28.04 11.16 24.80
C GLU A 407 -26.88 11.86 25.52
N SER A 408 -25.88 12.31 24.76
CA SER A 408 -24.81 13.14 25.31
C SER A 408 -25.16 14.60 25.10
N ASP A 409 -25.40 15.32 26.20
CA ASP A 409 -25.59 16.76 26.15
C ASP A 409 -24.21 17.46 26.01
N GLY A 410 -24.06 18.33 25.00
CA GLY A 410 -22.82 19.08 24.77
C GLY A 410 -21.69 18.32 24.05
N ALA A 411 -21.98 17.66 22.91
CA ALA A 411 -20.94 17.02 22.09
C ALA A 411 -19.90 18.03 21.59
N ALA A 412 -18.61 17.70 21.73
CA ALA A 412 -17.51 18.50 21.25
C ALA A 412 -17.60 18.75 19.74
N SER A 413 -17.20 19.94 19.30
CA SER A 413 -17.06 20.25 17.88
C SER A 413 -15.93 19.45 17.23
N VAL A 414 -15.98 19.32 15.89
CA VAL A 414 -14.91 18.65 15.11
C VAL A 414 -13.54 19.26 15.39
N ASP A 415 -13.46 20.59 15.54
CA ASP A 415 -12.20 21.28 15.82
C ASP A 415 -11.65 20.95 17.23
N GLU A 416 -12.52 20.87 18.23
CA GLU A 416 -12.15 20.47 19.60
C GLU A 416 -11.69 19.00 19.65
N ILE A 417 -12.38 18.12 18.91
CA ILE A 417 -12.02 16.71 18.77
C ILE A 417 -10.61 16.58 18.20
N PHE A 418 -10.31 17.20 17.05
CA PHE A 418 -8.98 17.07 16.44
C PHE A 418 -7.89 17.85 17.19
N ALA A 419 -8.25 18.87 17.97
CA ALA A 419 -7.32 19.46 18.93
C ALA A 419 -6.99 18.45 20.04
N ALA A 420 -8.00 17.74 20.57
CA ALA A 420 -7.81 16.70 21.57
C ALA A 420 -6.96 15.54 21.07
N VAL A 421 -7.06 15.14 19.79
CA VAL A 421 -6.19 14.10 19.18
C VAL A 421 -4.70 14.38 19.42
N SER A 422 -4.31 15.66 19.45
CA SER A 422 -2.89 16.07 19.60
C SER A 422 -2.39 15.95 21.05
N SER A 423 -3.28 15.92 22.04
CA SER A 423 -2.90 15.99 23.48
C SER A 423 -3.45 14.85 24.33
N ASP A 424 -4.65 14.35 24.02
CA ASP A 424 -5.35 13.28 24.73
C ASP A 424 -6.22 12.49 23.75
N ARG A 425 -5.64 11.45 23.19
CA ARG A 425 -6.30 10.57 22.21
C ARG A 425 -7.44 9.75 22.82
N SER A 426 -7.43 9.50 24.14
CA SER A 426 -8.52 8.78 24.81
C SER A 426 -9.75 9.67 24.91
N ARG A 427 -9.55 10.95 25.29
CA ARG A 427 -10.62 11.96 25.25
C ARG A 427 -11.14 12.16 23.84
N ALA A 428 -10.25 12.32 22.85
CA ALA A 428 -10.66 12.50 21.46
C ALA A 428 -11.52 11.35 20.93
N ALA A 429 -11.18 10.09 21.26
CA ALA A 429 -12.01 8.94 20.90
C ALA A 429 -13.40 9.00 21.56
N ALA A 430 -13.48 9.35 22.84
CA ALA A 430 -14.76 9.52 23.54
C ALA A 430 -15.60 10.66 22.94
N ASP A 431 -14.98 11.80 22.62
CA ASP A 431 -15.64 12.95 22.01
C ASP A 431 -16.13 12.62 20.59
N MET A 432 -15.35 11.89 19.78
CA MET A 432 -15.80 11.37 18.48
C MET A 432 -17.02 10.46 18.62
N GLN A 433 -17.00 9.54 19.60
CA GLN A 433 -18.13 8.65 19.85
C GLN A 433 -19.38 9.43 20.25
N ALA A 434 -19.24 10.41 21.16
CA ALA A 434 -20.35 11.26 21.60
C ALA A 434 -20.92 12.10 20.46
N PHE A 435 -20.06 12.74 19.65
CA PHE A 435 -20.47 13.51 18.47
C PHE A 435 -21.29 12.66 17.49
N LEU A 436 -20.86 11.42 17.22
CA LEU A 436 -21.58 10.52 16.32
C LEU A 436 -22.89 10.00 16.93
N ALA A 437 -22.89 9.73 18.25
CA ALA A 437 -24.08 9.29 18.97
C ALA A 437 -25.16 10.38 19.05
N SER A 438 -24.77 11.67 19.11
CA SER A 438 -25.68 12.81 19.12
C SER A 438 -26.20 13.21 17.72
N GLY A 439 -26.02 12.35 16.71
CA GLY A 439 -26.45 12.62 15.33
C GLY A 439 -25.50 13.51 14.51
N GLY A 440 -24.27 13.74 14.99
CA GLY A 440 -23.24 14.44 14.25
C GLY A 440 -22.91 13.73 12.93
N ARG A 441 -22.65 14.52 11.88
CA ARG A 441 -22.38 13.99 10.54
C ARG A 441 -20.99 13.34 10.48
N PRO A 442 -20.87 12.02 10.23
CA PRO A 442 -19.58 11.33 10.16
C PRO A 442 -18.66 11.92 9.10
N GLU A 443 -19.22 12.42 7.99
CA GLU A 443 -18.46 13.04 6.91
C GLU A 443 -17.64 14.23 7.41
N SER A 444 -18.14 15.00 8.38
CA SER A 444 -17.40 16.14 8.94
C SER A 444 -16.11 15.70 9.65
N LEU A 445 -16.15 14.58 10.40
CA LEU A 445 -14.96 13.98 11.01
C LEU A 445 -14.03 13.40 9.95
N ILE A 446 -14.58 12.66 8.98
CA ILE A 446 -13.81 12.01 7.92
C ILE A 446 -13.08 13.03 7.05
N HIS A 447 -13.73 14.13 6.67
CA HIS A 447 -13.12 15.21 5.89
C HIS A 447 -12.02 15.93 6.68
N ALA A 448 -12.24 16.20 7.96
CA ALA A 448 -11.23 16.80 8.82
C ALA A 448 -10.01 15.88 9.00
N ALA A 449 -10.22 14.58 9.26
CA ALA A 449 -9.16 13.58 9.34
C ALA A 449 -8.33 13.53 8.05
N ARG A 450 -8.98 13.43 6.89
CA ARG A 450 -8.31 13.40 5.58
C ARG A 450 -7.45 14.62 5.35
N ARG A 451 -7.98 15.81 5.67
CA ARG A 451 -7.24 17.06 5.54
C ARG A 451 -6.01 17.08 6.42
N LEU A 452 -6.13 16.64 7.67
CA LEU A 452 -5.01 16.60 8.60
C LEU A 452 -3.93 15.59 8.19
N VAL A 453 -4.28 14.49 7.51
CA VAL A 453 -3.30 13.51 7.02
C VAL A 453 -2.29 14.15 6.08
N PHE A 454 -2.69 14.93 5.08
CA PHE A 454 -1.72 15.52 4.16
C PHE A 454 -1.09 16.83 4.64
N LEU A 455 -1.63 17.45 5.69
CA LEU A 455 -1.01 18.62 6.34
C LEU A 455 0.02 18.21 7.40
N LYS A 456 -0.28 17.16 8.17
CA LYS A 456 0.46 16.76 9.37
C LYS A 456 1.20 15.44 9.21
N GLY A 457 0.68 14.54 8.39
CA GLY A 457 1.25 13.21 8.19
C GLY A 457 2.67 13.30 7.65
N ASN A 458 3.58 12.59 8.30
CA ASN A 458 5.01 12.60 8.00
C ASN A 458 5.55 11.19 7.74
N ASP A 459 4.70 10.17 7.85
CA ASP A 459 5.05 8.78 7.63
C ASP A 459 3.99 8.07 6.77
N ALA A 460 4.40 7.05 6.00
CA ALA A 460 3.51 6.27 5.16
C ALA A 460 2.39 5.56 5.94
N HIS A 461 2.61 5.26 7.22
CA HIS A 461 1.59 4.71 8.10
C HIS A 461 0.42 5.68 8.27
N ASP A 462 0.63 7.00 8.33
CA ASP A 462 -0.44 8.00 8.46
C ASP A 462 -1.42 7.92 7.28
N TYR A 463 -0.88 7.81 6.06
CA TYR A 463 -1.67 7.70 4.84
C TYR A 463 -2.38 6.36 4.72
N LYS A 464 -1.68 5.25 4.96
CA LYS A 464 -2.25 3.90 4.87
C LYS A 464 -3.34 3.69 5.92
N PHE A 465 -3.06 4.03 7.17
CA PHE A 465 -3.99 3.89 8.28
C PHE A 465 -5.25 4.70 8.06
N SER A 466 -5.10 6.01 7.81
CA SER A 466 -6.26 6.89 7.64
C SER A 466 -7.11 6.48 6.45
N SER A 467 -6.49 6.12 5.31
CA SER A 467 -7.25 5.66 4.14
C SER A 467 -8.06 4.39 4.45
N ALA A 468 -7.44 3.41 5.13
CA ALA A 468 -8.10 2.17 5.53
C ALA A 468 -9.24 2.42 6.52
N ALA A 469 -8.96 3.09 7.64
CA ALA A 469 -9.94 3.32 8.71
C ALA A 469 -11.13 4.17 8.23
N LEU A 470 -10.89 5.17 7.38
CA LEU A 470 -11.97 6.02 6.89
C LEU A 470 -12.79 5.35 5.77
N GLU A 471 -12.21 4.41 5.02
CA GLU A 471 -12.95 3.57 4.06
C GLU A 471 -13.81 2.53 4.78
N ASP A 472 -13.21 1.84 5.76
CA ASP A 472 -13.85 0.75 6.52
C ASP A 472 -15.10 1.20 7.27
N PHE A 473 -15.17 2.47 7.71
CA PHE A 473 -16.36 3.04 8.33
C PHE A 473 -17.65 2.73 7.55
N TYR A 474 -17.59 2.75 6.21
CA TYR A 474 -18.75 2.48 5.35
C TYR A 474 -19.01 0.99 5.13
N ALA A 475 -18.07 0.12 5.48
CA ALA A 475 -18.21 -1.34 5.45
C ALA A 475 -18.72 -1.93 6.78
N VAL A 476 -18.55 -1.20 7.89
CA VAL A 476 -19.04 -1.60 9.21
C VAL A 476 -20.54 -1.27 9.36
N SER A 477 -21.31 -2.20 9.93
CA SER A 477 -22.76 -2.01 10.13
C SER A 477 -23.08 -0.75 10.98
N PRO A 478 -24.22 -0.08 10.74
CA PRO A 478 -24.55 1.20 11.38
C PRO A 478 -24.47 1.25 12.91
N GLN A 479 -24.83 0.15 13.58
CA GLN A 479 -24.79 0.04 15.04
C GLN A 479 -23.36 -0.05 15.62
N PHE A 480 -22.36 -0.40 14.80
CA PHE A 480 -20.97 -0.62 15.23
C PHE A 480 -19.99 0.46 14.72
N ARG A 481 -20.32 1.08 13.58
CA ARG A 481 -19.39 1.97 12.86
C ARG A 481 -18.96 3.22 13.63
N ASN A 482 -19.77 3.71 14.57
CA ASN A 482 -19.39 4.86 15.39
C ASN A 482 -18.21 4.51 16.30
N ALA A 483 -18.28 3.38 17.01
CA ALA A 483 -17.22 2.92 17.90
C ALA A 483 -15.94 2.57 17.12
N TYR A 484 -16.12 2.00 15.92
CA TYR A 484 -15.01 1.76 14.99
C TYR A 484 -14.30 3.08 14.61
N LEU A 485 -15.04 4.09 14.12
CA LEU A 485 -14.45 5.36 13.70
C LEU A 485 -13.82 6.11 14.88
N ALA A 486 -14.49 6.15 16.03
CA ALA A 486 -13.97 6.77 17.25
C ALA A 486 -12.61 6.19 17.67
N SER A 487 -12.42 4.88 17.53
CA SER A 487 -11.15 4.21 17.85
C SER A 487 -9.99 4.66 16.93
N SER A 488 -10.28 5.20 15.74
CA SER A 488 -9.23 5.71 14.87
C SER A 488 -8.51 6.96 15.41
N ALA A 489 -9.11 7.70 16.35
CA ALA A 489 -8.50 8.86 17.01
C ALA A 489 -7.13 8.54 17.68
N TYR A 490 -6.89 7.28 18.04
CA TYR A 490 -5.63 6.85 18.62
C TYR A 490 -4.43 6.93 17.67
N LEU A 491 -4.65 6.99 16.35
CA LEU A 491 -3.57 7.09 15.37
C LEU A 491 -3.81 8.15 14.29
N LEU A 492 -4.99 8.76 14.20
CA LEU A 492 -5.20 9.90 13.31
C LEU A 492 -4.31 11.10 13.73
N PRO A 493 -3.86 11.93 12.77
CA PRO A 493 -3.20 13.18 13.09
C PRO A 493 -4.17 14.20 13.71
N GLY A 494 -3.67 14.98 14.66
CA GLY A 494 -4.39 16.06 15.33
C GLY A 494 -4.11 17.43 14.72
N SER A 495 -4.99 18.40 15.01
CA SER A 495 -4.89 19.75 14.45
C SER A 495 -3.72 20.57 15.01
N LYS A 496 -3.20 20.19 16.18
CA LYS A 496 -2.04 20.83 16.84
C LYS A 496 -0.74 20.06 16.63
N ASP A 497 -0.77 18.95 15.89
CA ASP A 497 0.45 18.27 15.47
C ASP A 497 1.28 19.19 14.57
N ARG A 498 2.58 18.89 14.48
CA ARG A 498 3.51 19.64 13.63
C ARG A 498 3.15 19.43 12.16
N ASP A 499 3.21 20.49 11.35
CA ASP A 499 3.08 20.37 9.89
C ASP A 499 4.25 19.58 9.28
N ASN A 500 3.97 18.84 8.21
CA ASN A 500 4.99 18.02 7.54
C ASN A 500 6.03 18.85 6.76
N GLY A 501 5.84 20.17 6.65
CA GLY A 501 6.78 21.11 6.03
C GLY A 501 6.86 21.04 4.51
N LEU A 502 6.07 20.17 3.86
CA LEU A 502 6.07 20.03 2.40
C LEU A 502 4.99 20.89 1.72
N VAL A 503 3.91 21.20 2.44
CA VAL A 503 2.74 21.90 1.91
C VAL A 503 3.11 23.24 1.29
N ASP A 504 3.86 24.08 2.01
CA ASP A 504 4.23 25.42 1.53
C ASP A 504 5.13 25.32 0.30
N ARG A 505 6.11 24.42 0.32
CA ARG A 505 6.98 24.16 -0.83
C ARG A 505 6.21 23.70 -2.08
N VAL A 506 5.21 22.83 -1.92
CA VAL A 506 4.38 22.37 -3.04
C VAL A 506 3.50 23.50 -3.57
N ARG A 507 2.95 24.34 -2.69
CA ARG A 507 2.15 25.51 -3.10
C ARG A 507 3.01 26.51 -3.87
N ASP A 508 4.21 26.81 -3.38
CA ASP A 508 5.15 27.71 -4.04
C ASP A 508 5.58 27.18 -5.42
N ALA A 509 5.77 25.86 -5.56
CA ALA A 509 6.14 25.24 -6.83
C ALA A 509 4.98 25.18 -7.85
N LEU A 510 3.72 25.22 -7.41
CA LEU A 510 2.54 25.16 -8.27
C LEU A 510 1.94 26.53 -8.60
N ALA A 511 2.31 27.57 -7.84
CA ALA A 511 1.97 28.97 -8.11
C ALA A 511 2.62 29.46 -9.41
#